data_AF-A0A2R7LMT8-F1
#
_entry.id   AF-A0A2R7LMT8-F1
#
_cell.length_a   1.000
_cell.length_b   1.000
_cell.length_c   1.000
_cell.angle_alpha   90.00
_cell.angle_beta   90.00
_cell.angle_gamma   90.00
#
_symmetry.space_group_name_H-M   'P 1'
#
loop_
_entity.id
_entity.type
_entity.pdbx_description
1 polymer ?
#
loop_
_entity_poly.entity_id
_entity_poly.type
_entity_poly.pdbx_seq_one_letter_code
_entity_poly.pdbx_strand_id
1 'polypeptide(L)'
;MSHLKNTGFSDRISAAAEAKKAMLAKLKPKPTVTDPDFDKREELRAAELEVVRAARAAAREAARLEQLAKQEEILAAKRAERKERKADAAAEQRMRKEEKAAQREQLRSLGRTSKSARAHEWGNLIG
;
A
#
# COMPACT_ATOMS: atom_id res chain seq x y z
N MET A 1 -11.23 -62.69 63.13
CA MET A 1 -10.76 -61.85 62.00
C MET A 1 -9.30 -62.26 61.75
N SER A 2 -8.85 -62.75 60.61
CA SER A 2 -9.11 -62.33 59.24
C SER A 2 -8.86 -63.53 58.29
N HIS A 3 -9.78 -63.79 57.37
CA HIS A 3 -9.56 -64.76 56.29
C HIS A 3 -9.34 -63.97 55.01
N LEU A 4 -8.13 -63.43 54.81
CA LEU A 4 -7.73 -62.93 53.49
C LEU A 4 -7.49 -64.14 52.60
N LYS A 5 -8.52 -64.52 51.85
CA LYS A 5 -8.42 -65.53 50.79
C LYS A 5 -7.54 -64.94 49.66
N ASN A 6 -6.67 -65.76 49.08
CA ASN A 6 -5.82 -65.47 47.89
C ASN A 6 -4.51 -64.69 48.16
N THR A 7 -3.70 -65.12 49.14
CA THR A 7 -2.37 -64.52 49.42
C THR A 7 -1.18 -65.34 48.88
N GLY A 8 -1.44 -66.47 48.21
CA GLY A 8 -0.41 -67.34 47.64
C GLY A 8 0.35 -66.70 46.46
N PHE A 9 1.57 -67.18 46.19
CA PHE A 9 2.35 -66.75 45.01
C PHE A 9 1.66 -67.15 43.70
N SER A 10 1.13 -68.39 43.64
CA SER A 10 0.29 -68.90 42.55
C SER A 10 -0.90 -67.98 42.27
N ASP A 11 -1.63 -67.59 43.32
CA ASP A 11 -2.85 -66.78 43.20
C ASP A 11 -2.55 -65.36 42.70
N ARG A 12 -1.39 -64.80 43.06
CA ARG A 12 -0.93 -63.51 42.56
C ARG A 12 -0.58 -63.56 41.06
N ILE A 13 0.00 -64.67 40.60
CA ILE A 13 0.31 -64.85 39.17
C ILE A 13 -0.97 -65.00 38.34
N SER A 14 -1.93 -65.81 38.80
CA SER A 14 -3.20 -66.00 38.10
C SER A 14 -4.01 -64.69 38.07
N ALA A 15 -4.11 -63.97 39.19
CA ALA A 15 -4.77 -62.67 39.25
C ALA A 15 -4.11 -61.63 38.32
N ALA A 16 -2.78 -61.59 38.24
CA ALA A 16 -2.06 -60.69 37.33
C ALA A 16 -2.28 -61.05 35.85
N ALA A 17 -2.35 -62.35 35.53
CA ALA A 17 -2.63 -62.82 34.17
C ALA A 17 -4.08 -62.50 33.75
N GLU A 18 -5.04 -62.68 34.64
CA GLU A 18 -6.44 -62.32 34.43
C GLU A 18 -6.63 -60.80 34.29
N ALA A 19 -5.93 -60.01 35.11
CA ALA A 19 -5.94 -58.56 35.00
C ALA A 19 -5.37 -58.08 33.67
N LYS A 20 -4.24 -58.64 33.20
CA LYS A 20 -3.66 -58.32 31.89
C LYS A 20 -4.59 -58.70 30.74
N LYS A 21 -5.22 -59.88 30.80
CA LYS A 21 -6.24 -60.29 29.83
C LYS A 21 -7.43 -59.32 29.81
N ALA A 22 -7.90 -58.88 30.99
CA ALA A 22 -8.98 -57.92 31.10
C ALA A 22 -8.59 -56.53 30.57
N MET A 23 -7.36 -56.07 30.77
CA MET A 23 -6.85 -54.81 30.22
C MET A 23 -6.74 -54.85 28.70
N LEU A 24 -6.23 -55.96 28.13
CA LEU A 24 -6.16 -56.15 26.68
C LEU A 24 -7.54 -56.25 26.04
N ALA A 25 -8.51 -56.90 26.71
CA ALA A 25 -9.89 -56.96 26.23
C ALA A 25 -10.59 -55.58 26.18
N LYS A 26 -10.16 -54.64 27.03
CA LYS A 26 -10.63 -53.24 27.04
C LYS A 26 -9.91 -52.36 26.01
N LEU A 27 -8.71 -52.76 25.57
CA LEU A 27 -7.92 -52.07 24.55
C LEU A 27 -8.46 -52.39 23.14
N LYS A 28 -9.71 -51.98 22.88
CA LYS A 28 -10.28 -52.03 21.53
C LYS A 28 -9.94 -50.71 20.83
N PRO A 29 -9.41 -50.72 19.59
CA PRO A 29 -9.25 -49.51 18.81
C PRO A 29 -10.62 -48.85 18.65
N LYS A 30 -10.67 -47.52 18.81
CA LYS A 30 -11.88 -46.77 18.50
C LYS A 30 -12.19 -46.99 17.01
N PRO A 31 -13.47 -47.18 16.64
CA PRO A 31 -13.85 -47.25 15.24
C PRO A 31 -13.40 -45.97 14.54
N THR A 32 -12.86 -46.10 13.33
CA THR A 32 -12.49 -44.95 12.50
C THR A 32 -13.73 -44.11 12.30
N VAL A 33 -13.77 -42.92 12.91
CA VAL A 33 -14.84 -41.96 12.71
C VAL A 33 -14.54 -41.23 11.41
N THR A 34 -15.14 -41.68 10.32
CA THR A 34 -15.15 -40.93 9.06
C THR A 34 -16.21 -39.85 9.14
N ASP A 35 -15.87 -38.63 8.73
CA ASP A 35 -16.84 -37.54 8.67
C ASP A 35 -17.93 -37.86 7.62
N PRO A 36 -19.21 -37.94 8.01
CA PRO A 36 -20.30 -38.21 7.08
C PRO A 36 -20.51 -37.12 6.03
N ASP A 37 -19.99 -35.90 6.25
CA ASP A 37 -20.14 -34.76 5.34
C ASP A 37 -18.83 -34.43 4.57
N PHE A 38 -17.90 -35.38 4.47
CA PHE A 38 -16.62 -35.18 3.79
C PHE A 38 -16.78 -34.64 2.36
N ASP A 39 -17.76 -35.14 1.61
CA ASP A 39 -18.04 -34.74 0.22
C ASP A 39 -18.51 -33.27 0.15
N LYS A 40 -19.32 -32.82 1.11
CA LYS A 40 -19.85 -31.44 1.16
C LYS A 40 -18.79 -30.40 1.53
N ARG A 41 -17.68 -30.82 2.16
CA ARG A 41 -16.60 -29.89 2.56
C ARG A 41 -15.89 -29.28 1.36
N GLU A 42 -15.82 -29.98 0.23
CA GLU A 42 -15.23 -29.40 -0.97
C GLU A 42 -16.13 -28.30 -1.54
N GLU A 43 -17.42 -28.56 -1.65
CA GLU A 43 -18.42 -27.61 -2.14
C GLU A 43 -18.46 -26.35 -1.27
N LEU A 44 -18.44 -26.51 0.06
CA LEU A 44 -18.39 -25.39 1.00
C LEU A 44 -17.10 -24.58 0.84
N ARG A 45 -15.94 -25.23 0.72
CA ARG A 45 -14.66 -24.54 0.49
C ARG A 45 -14.63 -23.82 -0.85
N ALA A 46 -15.22 -24.40 -1.90
CA ALA A 46 -15.32 -23.77 -3.20
C ALA A 46 -16.20 -22.51 -3.14
N ALA A 47 -17.36 -22.59 -2.47
CA ALA A 47 -18.24 -21.44 -2.27
C ALA A 47 -17.56 -20.32 -1.45
N GLU A 48 -16.87 -20.66 -0.36
CA GLU A 48 -16.10 -19.70 0.44
C GLU A 48 -14.98 -19.05 -0.37
N LEU A 49 -14.26 -19.83 -1.18
CA LEU A 49 -13.21 -19.31 -2.05
C LEU A 49 -13.75 -18.35 -3.11
N GLU A 50 -14.91 -18.62 -3.70
CA GLU A 50 -15.56 -17.70 -4.65
C GLU A 50 -15.95 -16.38 -3.97
N VAL A 51 -16.49 -16.43 -2.76
CA VAL A 51 -16.79 -15.21 -1.98
C VAL A 51 -15.50 -14.41 -1.71
N VAL A 52 -14.42 -15.09 -1.32
CA VAL A 52 -13.12 -14.43 -1.08
C VAL A 52 -12.55 -13.84 -2.37
N ARG A 53 -12.67 -14.53 -3.51
CA ARG A 53 -12.24 -14.03 -4.82
C ARG A 53 -13.03 -12.80 -5.23
N ALA A 54 -14.36 -12.82 -5.08
CA ALA A 54 -15.23 -11.69 -5.37
C ALA A 54 -14.88 -10.47 -4.49
N ALA A 55 -14.68 -10.68 -3.18
CA ALA A 55 -14.29 -9.62 -2.26
C ALA A 55 -12.92 -9.03 -2.62
N ARG A 56 -11.95 -9.87 -2.99
CA ARG A 56 -10.61 -9.41 -3.44
C ARG A 56 -10.68 -8.66 -4.76
N ALA A 57 -11.52 -9.08 -5.70
CA ALA A 57 -11.71 -8.38 -6.97
C ALA A 57 -12.31 -6.98 -6.73
N ALA A 58 -13.36 -6.87 -5.90
CA ALA A 58 -13.95 -5.60 -5.54
C ALA A 58 -12.94 -4.66 -4.84
N ALA A 59 -12.16 -5.17 -3.90
CA ALA A 59 -11.12 -4.38 -3.22
C ALA A 59 -10.02 -3.91 -4.18
N ARG A 60 -9.62 -4.73 -5.16
CA ARG A 60 -8.62 -4.36 -6.18
C ARG A 60 -9.14 -3.25 -7.09
N GLU A 61 -10.39 -3.33 -7.53
CA GLU A 61 -10.98 -2.29 -8.38
C GLU A 61 -11.13 -0.97 -7.61
N ALA A 62 -11.57 -1.01 -6.35
CA ALA A 62 -11.62 0.18 -5.49
C ALA A 62 -10.22 0.83 -5.33
N ALA A 63 -9.20 0.03 -5.03
CA ALA A 63 -7.83 0.52 -4.91
C ALA A 63 -7.30 1.11 -6.23
N ARG A 64 -7.66 0.51 -7.37
CA ARG A 64 -7.29 1.02 -8.69
C ARG A 64 -7.93 2.39 -8.97
N LEU A 65 -9.21 2.55 -8.66
CA LEU A 65 -9.93 3.81 -8.84
C LEU A 65 -9.35 4.91 -7.93
N GLU A 66 -9.04 4.61 -6.67
CA GLU A 66 -8.37 5.56 -5.77
C GLU A 66 -6.99 5.98 -6.28
N GLN A 67 -6.20 5.04 -6.80
CA GLN A 67 -4.89 5.35 -7.35
C GLN A 67 -4.99 6.24 -8.59
N LEU A 68 -5.97 5.98 -9.47
CA LEU A 68 -6.22 6.83 -10.63
C LEU A 68 -6.64 8.24 -10.20
N ALA A 69 -7.56 8.36 -9.24
CA ALA A 69 -7.99 9.66 -8.72
C ALA A 69 -6.81 10.45 -8.13
N LYS A 70 -5.96 9.82 -7.30
CA LYS A 70 -4.74 10.46 -6.75
C LYS A 70 -3.77 10.90 -7.84
N GLN A 71 -3.59 10.08 -8.88
CA GLN A 71 -2.72 10.46 -10.02
C GLN A 71 -3.30 11.64 -10.79
N GLU A 72 -4.62 11.68 -11.02
CA GLU A 72 -5.29 12.79 -11.68
C GLU A 72 -5.16 14.09 -10.88
N GLU A 73 -5.34 14.04 -9.56
CA GLU A 73 -5.14 15.18 -8.67
C GLU A 73 -3.71 15.71 -8.74
N ILE A 74 -2.70 14.84 -8.67
CA ILE A 74 -1.29 15.22 -8.79
C ILE A 74 -1.02 15.88 -10.15
N LEU A 75 -1.57 15.32 -11.23
CA LEU A 75 -1.39 15.90 -12.57
C LEU A 75 -2.13 17.24 -12.70
N ALA A 76 -3.31 17.39 -12.10
CA ALA A 76 -4.04 18.65 -12.06
C ALA A 76 -3.26 19.73 -11.30
N ALA A 77 -2.71 19.40 -10.12
CA ALA A 77 -1.86 20.29 -9.34
C ALA A 77 -0.62 20.74 -10.13
N LYS A 78 0.09 19.80 -10.79
CA LYS A 78 1.25 20.13 -11.64
C LYS A 78 0.88 21.04 -12.82
N ARG A 79 -0.31 20.85 -13.40
CA ARG A 79 -0.81 21.72 -14.48
C ARG A 79 -1.14 23.12 -13.95
N ALA A 80 -1.73 23.22 -12.75
CA ALA A 80 -2.02 24.50 -12.11
C ALA A 80 -0.72 25.26 -11.79
N GLU A 81 0.24 24.62 -11.13
CA GLU A 81 1.55 25.20 -10.81
C GLU A 81 2.29 25.70 -12.07
N ARG A 82 2.24 24.92 -13.15
CA ARG A 82 2.84 25.33 -14.43
C ARG A 82 2.14 26.56 -15.03
N LYS A 83 0.83 26.69 -14.86
CA LYS A 83 0.06 27.86 -15.34
C LYS A 83 0.42 29.09 -14.52
N GLU A 84 0.49 28.97 -13.21
CA GLU A 84 0.89 30.06 -12.30
C GLU A 84 2.30 30.55 -12.64
N ARG A 85 3.28 29.64 -12.70
CA ARG A 85 4.66 29.99 -13.07
C ARG A 85 4.77 30.71 -14.42
N LYS A 86 3.93 30.32 -15.40
CA LYS A 86 3.88 30.98 -16.71
C LYS A 86 3.24 32.36 -16.63
N ALA A 87 2.20 32.52 -15.82
CA ALA A 87 1.56 33.81 -15.60
C ALA A 87 2.52 34.78 -14.93
N ASP A 88 3.25 34.34 -13.90
CA ASP A 88 4.25 35.13 -13.19
C ASP A 88 5.39 35.55 -14.13
N ALA A 89 5.94 34.59 -14.88
CA ALA A 89 6.99 34.89 -15.86
C ALA A 89 6.52 35.87 -16.95
N ALA A 90 5.26 35.77 -17.38
CA ALA A 90 4.69 36.70 -18.35
C ALA A 90 4.47 38.10 -17.74
N ALA A 91 4.03 38.18 -16.48
CA ALA A 91 3.88 39.43 -15.75
C ALA A 91 5.23 40.12 -15.55
N GLU A 92 6.26 39.40 -15.09
CA GLU A 92 7.62 39.92 -14.95
C GLU A 92 8.18 40.44 -16.28
N GLN A 93 7.95 39.73 -17.39
CA GLN A 93 8.38 40.19 -18.71
C GLN A 93 7.67 41.47 -19.15
N ARG A 94 6.39 41.65 -18.81
CA ARG A 94 5.66 42.88 -19.09
C ARG A 94 6.21 44.04 -18.27
N MET A 95 6.40 43.85 -16.97
CA MET A 95 7.02 44.86 -16.09
C MET A 95 8.40 45.28 -16.61
N ARG A 96 9.28 44.32 -16.97
CA ARG A 96 10.60 44.62 -17.55
C ARG A 96 10.52 45.37 -18.88
N LYS A 97 9.50 45.11 -19.71
CA LYS A 97 9.29 45.83 -20.98
C LYS A 97 8.81 47.25 -20.72
N GLU A 98 7.90 47.44 -19.78
CA GLU A 98 7.38 48.75 -19.35
C GLU A 98 8.48 49.59 -18.71
N GLU A 99 9.29 49.02 -17.82
CA GLU A 99 10.48 49.68 -17.26
C GLU A 99 11.46 50.11 -18.34
N LYS A 100 11.77 49.23 -19.32
CA LYS A 100 12.64 49.57 -20.45
C LYS A 100 12.03 50.65 -21.35
N ALA A 101 10.72 50.62 -21.56
CA ALA A 101 10.02 51.64 -22.32
C ALA A 101 10.08 53.00 -21.62
N ALA A 102 9.81 53.03 -20.31
CA ALA A 102 9.93 54.22 -19.47
C ALA A 102 11.37 54.76 -19.44
N GLN A 103 12.38 53.90 -19.30
CA GLN A 103 13.79 54.30 -19.39
C GLN A 103 14.14 54.91 -20.75
N ARG A 104 13.64 54.33 -21.85
CA ARG A 104 13.86 54.88 -23.21
C ARG A 104 13.17 56.23 -23.39
N GLU A 105 11.97 56.38 -22.84
CA GLU A 105 11.23 57.64 -22.87
C GLU A 105 11.93 58.72 -22.05
N GLN A 106 12.43 58.38 -20.87
CA GLN A 106 13.24 59.27 -20.03
C GLN A 106 14.55 59.68 -20.72
N LEU A 107 15.24 58.75 -21.39
CA LEU A 107 16.43 59.08 -22.19
C LEU A 107 16.08 60.00 -23.37
N ARG A 108 14.93 59.76 -24.01
CA ARG A 108 14.43 60.61 -25.10
C ARG A 108 14.06 62.01 -24.60
N SER A 109 13.41 62.15 -23.44
CA SER A 109 13.05 63.45 -22.86
C SER A 109 14.27 64.26 -22.43
N LEU A 110 15.34 63.59 -21.99
CA LEU A 110 16.65 64.21 -21.70
C LEU A 110 17.48 64.52 -22.96
N GLY A 111 16.91 64.36 -24.17
CA GLY A 111 17.62 64.61 -25.45
C GLY A 111 18.74 63.60 -25.75
N ARG A 112 18.89 62.56 -24.93
CA ARG A 112 19.95 61.56 -25.04
C ARG A 112 19.49 60.41 -25.93
N THR A 113 19.64 60.59 -27.25
CA THR A 113 19.35 59.51 -28.20
C THR A 113 20.37 58.36 -28.03
N SER A 114 20.01 57.13 -28.41
CA SER A 114 20.90 55.97 -28.28
C SER A 114 22.26 56.14 -28.98
N LYS A 115 22.33 57.07 -29.95
CA LYS A 115 23.55 57.43 -30.69
C LYS A 115 24.46 58.36 -29.86
N SER A 116 23.90 59.34 -29.13
CA SER A 116 24.68 60.21 -28.24
C SER A 116 25.08 59.51 -26.94
N ALA A 117 24.23 58.62 -26.40
CA ALA A 117 24.55 57.81 -25.22
C ALA A 117 25.75 56.87 -25.46
N ARG A 118 25.76 56.13 -26.59
CA ARG A 118 26.92 55.29 -26.98
C ARG A 118 28.17 56.11 -27.27
N ALA A 119 28.03 57.28 -27.91
CA ALA A 119 29.18 58.15 -28.17
C ALA A 119 29.84 58.63 -26.87
N HIS A 120 29.07 58.93 -25.83
CA HIS A 120 29.61 59.28 -24.50
C HIS A 120 30.26 58.09 -23.80
N GLU A 121 29.69 56.88 -23.91
CA GLU A 121 30.23 55.67 -23.28
C GLU A 121 31.57 55.25 -23.90
N TRP A 122 31.73 55.39 -25.22
CA TRP A 122 33.01 55.16 -25.91
C TRP A 122 34.01 56.32 -25.74
N GLY A 123 33.54 57.56 -25.63
CA GLY A 123 34.39 58.73 -25.38
C GLY A 123 35.03 58.72 -23.98
N ASN A 124 34.35 58.17 -22.97
CA ASN A 124 34.87 58.05 -21.60
C ASN A 124 35.86 56.87 -21.40
N LEU A 125 36.01 55.99 -22.40
CA LEU A 125 36.92 54.83 -22.32
C LEU A 125 38.28 55.11 -22.99
N ILE A 126 38.39 56.21 -23.73
CA ILE A 126 39.56 56.58 -24.56
C ILE A 126 40.25 57.87 -24.05
N GLY A 127 39.65 58.58 -23.08
CA GLY A 127 40.28 59.70 -22.36
C GLY A 127 40.67 59.32 -20.95
#